data_AF-A0AAD2A4B3-F1
#
_entry.id   AF-A0AAD2A4B3-F1
#
_cell.length_a   1.000
_cell.length_b   1.000
_cell.length_c   1.000
_cell.angle_alpha   90.00
_cell.angle_beta   90.00
_cell.angle_gamma   90.00
#
_symmetry.space_group_name_H-M   'P 1'
#
loop_
_entity.id
_entity.type
_entity.pdbx_description
1 polymer ?
#
loop_
_entity_poly.entity_id
_entity_poly.type
_entity_poly.pdbx_seq_one_letter_code
_entity_poly.pdbx_strand_id
1 'polypeptide(L)'
;MWKSIPNIINSCVGFKSGRRVFTNASDISRDEYSLGEDDEFDNKRFKRTNAITRASKQIDDIIWESRTFCSFPVTIVVVAIPDGLPLAVTLTFAYSMKRTMADQAMVRNLSGCEIMGSTTVICTDKTGTLTMNQMKVTKFWLGHDNIKKDQYSQAIASDLLELFHQGIGFNTADLSLDIEKLKRNYTIIHVETFNSKKKRSGILIKKQVDNTNHVHWKGAAEMC
;
A
#
# COMPACT_ATOMS: atom_id res chain seq x y z
N MET A 1 -8.98 5.29 23.72
CA MET A 1 -8.46 4.25 24.64
C MET A 1 -6.99 4.55 24.91
N TRP A 2 -6.73 5.47 25.84
CA TRP A 2 -5.39 5.77 26.36
C TRP A 2 -5.39 5.28 27.81
N LYS A 3 -4.60 4.26 28.13
CA LYS A 3 -4.34 3.85 29.52
C LYS A 3 -2.87 3.47 29.68
N SER A 4 -2.31 4.02 30.75
CA SER A 4 -1.10 3.62 31.48
C SER A 4 0.26 3.84 30.82
N ILE A 5 0.83 5.01 31.16
CA ILE A 5 2.27 5.16 31.43
C ILE A 5 2.52 4.62 32.85
N PRO A 6 3.56 3.80 33.05
CA PRO A 6 4.43 4.04 34.19
C PRO A 6 5.91 4.14 33.79
N ASN A 7 6.54 5.13 34.44
CA ASN A 7 7.96 5.38 34.60
C ASN A 7 8.90 4.16 34.49
N ILE A 8 9.83 4.20 33.54
CA ILE A 8 11.17 3.60 33.69
C ILE A 8 12.18 4.61 33.14
N ILE A 9 12.64 5.52 34.01
CA ILE A 9 13.88 6.28 33.82
C ILE A 9 14.81 5.82 34.94
N ASN A 10 15.74 4.93 34.57
CA ASN A 10 17.14 4.85 35.01
C ASN A 10 17.67 3.44 34.83
N SER A 11 18.22 3.18 33.65
CA SER A 11 19.26 2.18 33.50
C SER A 11 20.28 2.70 32.49
N CYS A 12 21.19 3.54 32.98
CA CYS A 12 22.44 3.80 32.27
C CYS A 12 23.35 2.59 32.48
N VAL A 13 23.24 1.62 31.58
CA VAL A 13 24.23 0.53 31.46
C VAL A 13 25.45 1.11 30.73
N GLY A 14 26.43 1.56 31.51
CA GLY A 14 27.75 1.91 31.01
C GLY A 14 28.66 0.68 31.03
N PHE A 15 28.86 0.06 29.86
CA PHE A 15 29.80 -1.06 29.68
C PHE A 15 31.14 -0.52 29.17
N LYS A 16 32.21 -0.57 29.98
CA LYS A 16 33.59 -0.45 29.48
C LYS A 16 34.59 -1.22 30.34
N SER A 17 35.02 -2.36 29.80
CA SER A 17 36.25 -3.10 30.09
C SER A 17 36.56 -3.49 31.55
N GLY A 18 35.96 -4.60 31.99
CA GLY A 18 36.64 -5.64 32.78
C GLY A 18 37.55 -5.22 33.95
N ARG A 19 36.98 -4.72 35.04
CA ARG A 19 37.40 -5.00 36.45
C ARG A 19 36.43 -4.34 37.42
N ARG A 20 35.84 -5.11 38.35
CA ARG A 20 35.13 -4.56 39.52
C ARG A 20 36.18 -4.02 40.48
N VAL A 21 36.18 -2.71 40.73
CA VAL A 21 36.95 -2.10 41.83
C VAL A 21 35.96 -1.54 42.83
N PHE A 22 35.85 -2.20 43.98
CA PHE A 22 35.24 -1.61 45.17
C PHE A 22 36.20 -0.56 45.71
N THR A 23 35.75 0.69 45.81
CA THR A 23 36.43 1.69 46.66
C THR A 23 35.55 1.84 47.90
N ASN A 24 36.00 1.26 49.01
CA ASN A 24 35.56 1.69 50.33
C ASN A 24 36.75 2.36 51.01
N ALA A 25 36.57 3.64 51.29
CA ALA A 25 37.42 4.41 52.16
C ALA A 25 36.90 4.25 53.59
N SER A 26 37.53 3.38 54.36
CA SER A 26 37.71 3.47 55.81
C SER A 26 38.28 2.14 56.33
N ASP A 27 39.17 2.26 57.30
CA ASP A 27 39.72 1.20 58.15
C ASP A 27 40.88 0.39 57.59
N ILE A 28 42.10 0.76 57.99
CA ILE A 28 43.07 -0.16 58.61
C ILE A 28 43.93 0.68 59.57
N SER A 29 43.69 0.46 60.84
CA SER A 29 44.52 0.86 61.98
C SER A 29 45.84 0.08 61.98
N ARG A 30 46.96 0.72 62.36
CA ARG A 30 48.05 0.08 63.12
C ARG A 30 49.05 1.11 63.66
N ASP A 31 48.99 1.27 64.98
CA ASP A 31 50.06 1.25 66.00
C ASP A 31 51.46 1.82 65.71
N GLU A 32 51.92 2.61 66.69
CA GLU A 32 53.23 3.21 66.88
C GLU A 32 54.39 2.19 66.94
N TYR A 33 55.58 2.58 66.43
CA TYR A 33 56.88 2.22 67.02
C TYR A 33 57.91 3.30 66.64
N SER A 34 58.53 3.92 67.65
CA SER A 34 59.57 4.95 67.54
C SER A 34 60.95 4.35 67.25
N LEU A 35 61.79 5.05 66.47
CA LEU A 35 63.21 5.42 66.77
C LEU A 35 63.98 5.88 65.52
N GLY A 36 64.53 7.10 65.58
CA GLY A 36 65.92 7.46 65.23
C GLY A 36 66.44 7.37 63.78
N GLU A 37 66.84 8.53 63.25
CA GLU A 37 67.90 8.76 62.23
C GLU A 37 67.75 8.10 60.84
N ASP A 38 66.86 8.62 59.98
CA ASP A 38 66.90 8.38 58.51
C ASP A 38 66.24 9.50 57.66
N ASP A 39 66.02 10.69 58.23
CA ASP A 39 65.13 11.72 57.67
C ASP A 39 65.60 12.33 56.32
N GLU A 40 66.89 12.28 55.99
CA GLU A 40 67.40 12.88 54.74
C GLU A 40 67.26 11.93 53.53
N PHE A 41 67.35 10.62 53.74
CA PHE A 41 67.23 9.63 52.68
C PHE A 41 65.77 9.42 52.28
N ASP A 42 64.86 9.36 53.25
CA ASP A 42 63.43 9.24 52.99
C ASP A 42 62.83 10.51 52.37
N ASN A 43 63.33 11.71 52.72
CA ASN A 43 62.94 12.95 52.05
C ASN A 43 63.37 12.96 50.57
N LYS A 44 64.57 12.45 50.24
CA LYS A 44 65.03 12.29 48.85
C LYS A 44 64.21 11.26 48.08
N ARG A 45 63.82 10.15 48.71
CA ARG A 45 62.98 9.09 48.08
C ARG A 45 61.54 9.58 47.86
N PHE A 46 60.95 10.28 48.83
CA PHE A 46 59.63 10.90 48.74
C PHE A 46 59.58 12.02 47.68
N LYS A 47 60.64 12.83 47.57
CA LYS A 47 60.76 13.82 46.48
C LYS A 47 60.85 13.14 45.10
N ARG A 48 61.56 12.02 44.98
CA ARG A 48 61.64 11.24 43.73
C ARG A 48 60.31 10.58 43.36
N THR A 49 59.60 9.96 44.30
CA THR A 49 58.29 9.34 44.02
C THR A 49 57.24 10.39 43.66
N ASN A 50 57.24 11.55 44.30
CA ASN A 50 56.38 12.68 43.93
C ASN A 50 56.72 13.29 42.57
N ALA A 51 57.99 13.30 42.18
CA ALA A 51 58.41 13.74 40.84
C ALA A 51 58.00 12.74 39.75
N ILE A 52 58.16 11.44 40.00
CA ILE A 52 57.75 10.37 39.07
C ILE A 52 56.23 10.35 38.91
N THR A 53 55.46 10.46 40.00
CA THR A 53 54.00 10.53 39.93
C THR A 53 53.49 11.81 39.24
N ARG A 54 54.19 12.94 39.38
CA ARG A 54 53.90 14.16 38.59
C ARG A 54 54.22 13.97 37.11
N ALA A 55 55.35 13.35 36.78
CA ALA A 55 55.73 13.07 35.39
C ALA A 55 54.77 12.07 34.72
N SER A 56 54.35 11.02 35.43
CA SER A 56 53.35 10.06 34.94
C SER A 56 51.99 10.72 34.72
N LYS A 57 51.52 11.57 35.66
CA LYS A 57 50.29 12.35 35.47
C LYS A 57 50.38 13.27 34.24
N GLN A 58 51.51 13.94 34.06
CA GLN A 58 51.73 14.83 32.91
C GLN A 58 51.70 14.06 31.58
N ILE A 59 52.17 12.81 31.55
CA ILE A 59 52.08 11.93 30.36
C ILE A 59 50.62 11.48 30.14
N ASP A 60 49.91 11.09 31.20
CA ASP A 60 48.51 10.67 31.13
C ASP A 60 47.59 11.80 30.63
N ASP A 61 47.84 13.04 31.04
CA ASP A 61 47.10 14.23 30.60
C ASP A 61 47.28 14.49 29.09
N ILE A 62 48.50 14.34 28.57
CA ILE A 62 48.80 14.46 27.12
C ILE A 62 48.15 13.33 26.31
N ILE A 63 48.16 12.10 26.86
CA ILE A 63 47.49 10.95 26.24
C ILE A 63 45.96 11.15 26.22
N TRP A 64 45.38 11.75 27.26
CA TRP A 64 43.96 12.05 27.33
C TRP A 64 43.54 13.12 26.32
N GLU A 65 44.32 14.20 26.18
CA GLU A 65 44.05 15.29 25.25
C GLU A 65 44.16 14.83 23.79
N SER A 66 45.20 14.05 23.46
CA SER A 66 45.36 13.46 22.12
C SER A 66 44.28 12.43 21.78
N ARG A 67 43.86 11.60 22.74
CA ARG A 67 42.74 10.66 22.55
C ARG A 67 41.43 11.39 22.26
N THR A 68 41.22 12.48 22.98
CA THR A 68 40.03 13.33 22.84
C THR A 68 40.00 13.95 21.45
N PHE A 69 41.12 14.52 20.98
CA PHE A 69 41.28 15.06 19.63
C PHE A 69 40.96 14.04 18.52
N CYS A 70 41.42 12.79 18.66
CA CYS A 70 41.12 11.73 17.67
C CYS A 70 39.66 11.25 17.72
N SER A 71 39.00 11.31 18.88
CA SER A 71 37.64 10.77 19.07
C SER A 71 36.52 11.69 18.56
N PHE A 72 36.72 13.01 18.64
CA PHE A 72 35.72 14.00 18.23
C PHE A 72 35.29 13.89 16.76
N PRO A 73 36.19 13.93 15.75
CA PRO A 73 35.78 13.85 14.36
C PRO A 73 35.08 12.51 14.05
N VAL A 74 35.52 11.41 14.67
CA VAL A 74 34.90 10.09 14.51
C VAL A 74 33.46 10.10 15.02
N THR A 75 33.20 10.71 16.17
CA THR A 75 31.84 10.80 16.72
C THR A 75 30.91 11.68 15.88
N ILE A 76 31.43 12.76 15.30
CA ILE A 76 30.65 13.66 14.43
C ILE A 76 30.25 12.94 13.13
N VAL A 77 31.17 12.19 12.52
CA VAL A 77 30.89 11.42 11.28
C VAL A 77 29.81 10.35 11.52
N VAL A 78 29.88 9.64 12.66
CA VAL A 78 28.89 8.61 13.00
C VAL A 78 27.51 9.22 13.27
N VAL A 79 27.43 10.38 13.94
CA VAL A 79 26.15 11.06 14.18
C VAL A 79 25.57 11.69 12.91
N ALA A 80 26.42 12.09 11.97
CA ALA A 80 25.99 12.67 10.69
C ALA A 80 25.34 11.65 9.74
N ILE A 81 25.57 10.35 9.92
CA ILE A 81 24.93 9.28 9.13
C ILE A 81 23.82 8.66 9.98
N PRO A 82 22.55 9.01 9.71
CA PRO A 82 21.45 8.41 10.45
C PRO A 82 21.19 6.99 9.95
N ASP A 83 21.86 6.00 10.55
CA ASP A 83 21.68 4.56 10.24
C ASP A 83 20.21 4.09 10.38
N GLY A 84 19.40 4.80 11.17
CA GLY A 84 17.97 4.51 11.38
C GLY A 84 17.01 5.13 10.36
N LEU A 85 17.46 6.10 9.54
CA LEU A 85 16.61 6.77 8.56
C LEU A 85 16.05 5.82 7.48
N PRO A 86 16.86 4.98 6.79
CA PRO A 86 16.33 4.05 5.79
C PRO A 86 15.36 3.02 6.39
N LEU A 87 15.55 2.66 7.66
CA LEU A 87 14.67 1.74 8.39
C LEU A 87 13.31 2.39 8.69
N ALA A 88 13.30 3.64 9.15
CA ALA A 88 12.07 4.40 9.41
C ALA A 88 11.24 4.60 8.14
N VAL A 89 11.90 4.92 7.02
CA VAL A 89 11.25 5.10 5.71
C VAL A 89 10.60 3.80 5.24
N THR A 90 11.33 2.67 5.30
CA THR A 90 10.81 1.36 4.88
C THR A 90 9.61 0.92 5.72
N LEU A 91 9.64 1.14 7.04
CA LEU A 91 8.52 0.83 7.93
C LEU A 91 7.28 1.68 7.60
N THR A 92 7.49 2.96 7.32
CA THR A 92 6.41 3.88 6.95
C THR A 92 5.74 3.44 5.65
N PHE A 93 6.53 3.08 4.62
CA PHE A 93 5.97 2.57 3.37
C PHE A 93 5.27 1.22 3.55
N ALA A 94 5.83 0.29 4.32
CA ALA A 94 5.19 -1.00 4.60
C ALA A 94 3.84 -0.82 5.31
N TYR A 95 3.76 0.12 6.24
CA TYR A 95 2.50 0.49 6.90
C TYR A 95 1.50 1.09 5.90
N SER A 96 1.94 2.03 5.06
CA SER A 96 1.07 2.63 4.02
C SER A 96 0.55 1.57 3.04
N MET A 97 1.39 0.64 2.58
CA MET A 97 0.95 -0.47 1.72
C MET A 97 -0.11 -1.34 2.39
N LYS A 98 0.11 -1.70 3.66
CA LYS A 98 -0.84 -2.51 4.43
C LYS A 98 -2.21 -1.82 4.53
N ARG A 99 -2.23 -0.50 4.73
CA ARG A 99 -3.46 0.29 4.76
C ARG A 99 -4.13 0.35 3.38
N THR A 100 -3.39 0.66 2.33
CA THR A 100 -3.94 0.75 0.97
C THR A 100 -4.52 -0.60 0.50
N MET A 101 -3.90 -1.72 0.92
CA MET A 101 -4.46 -3.06 0.69
C MET A 101 -5.78 -3.31 1.42
N ALA A 102 -5.98 -2.76 2.63
CA ALA A 102 -7.26 -2.84 3.33
C ALA A 102 -8.36 -2.09 2.56
N ASP A 103 -8.00 -0.98 1.91
CA ASP A 103 -8.87 -0.18 1.04
C ASP A 103 -9.07 -0.80 -0.37
N GLN A 104 -8.79 -2.11 -0.54
CA GLN A 104 -8.91 -2.86 -1.80
C GLN A 104 -7.98 -2.37 -2.94
N ALA A 105 -6.95 -1.59 -2.61
CA ALA A 105 -5.96 -1.11 -3.56
C ALA A 105 -4.60 -1.79 -3.29
N MET A 106 -4.24 -2.78 -4.12
CA MET A 106 -2.98 -3.50 -3.96
C MET A 106 -1.82 -2.73 -4.60
N VAL A 107 -0.85 -2.30 -3.78
CA VAL A 107 0.40 -1.70 -4.25
C VAL A 107 1.47 -2.78 -4.38
N ARG A 108 2.03 -2.94 -5.57
CA ARG A 108 3.06 -3.97 -5.86
C ARG A 108 4.48 -3.48 -5.57
N ASN A 109 4.74 -2.18 -5.73
CA ASN A 109 6.06 -1.58 -5.60
C ASN A 109 6.03 -0.37 -4.66
N LEU A 110 7.07 -0.20 -3.84
CA LEU A 110 7.21 0.91 -2.86
C LEU A 110 7.17 2.28 -3.53
N SER A 111 7.83 2.42 -4.69
CA SER A 111 7.81 3.65 -5.51
C SER A 111 6.42 4.03 -6.02
N GLY A 112 5.49 3.07 -6.10
CA GLY A 112 4.10 3.35 -6.52
C GLY A 112 3.38 4.28 -5.55
N CYS A 113 3.65 4.16 -4.24
CA CYS A 113 3.05 5.03 -3.23
C CYS A 113 3.55 6.47 -3.34
N GLU A 114 4.84 6.67 -3.64
CA GLU A 114 5.44 7.99 -3.82
C GLU A 114 4.93 8.67 -5.11
N ILE A 115 4.87 7.93 -6.21
CA ILE A 115 4.36 8.43 -7.49
C ILE A 115 2.88 8.80 -7.36
N MET A 116 2.07 7.97 -6.70
CA MET A 116 0.65 8.26 -6.48
C MET A 116 0.43 9.57 -5.70
N GLY A 117 1.26 9.84 -4.68
CA GLY A 117 1.18 11.07 -3.90
C GLY A 117 1.63 12.34 -4.64
N SER A 118 2.44 12.19 -5.68
CA SER A 118 2.97 13.28 -6.51
C SER A 118 2.30 13.43 -7.88
N THR A 119 1.36 12.53 -8.22
CA THR A 119 0.67 12.52 -9.51
C THR A 119 -0.30 13.70 -9.62
N THR A 120 -0.16 14.50 -10.68
CA THR A 120 -1.05 15.63 -10.99
C THR A 120 -2.05 15.33 -12.10
N VAL A 121 -1.82 14.28 -12.91
CA VAL A 121 -2.67 13.89 -14.03
C VAL A 121 -2.97 12.40 -13.97
N ILE A 122 -4.25 12.03 -14.02
CA ILE A 122 -4.70 10.64 -14.02
C ILE A 122 -5.32 10.32 -15.39
N CYS A 123 -4.69 9.41 -16.12
CA CYS A 123 -5.23 8.87 -17.36
C CYS A 123 -6.07 7.63 -17.04
N THR A 124 -7.40 7.74 -17.11
CA THR A 124 -8.32 6.61 -16.92
C THR A 124 -8.88 6.14 -18.25
N ASP A 125 -8.97 4.83 -18.45
CA ASP A 125 -9.75 4.28 -19.55
C ASP A 125 -11.27 4.40 -19.27
N LYS A 126 -12.09 4.46 -20.32
CA LYS A 126 -13.55 4.55 -20.15
C LYS A 126 -14.18 3.19 -19.88
N THR A 127 -13.80 2.20 -20.69
CA THR A 127 -14.46 0.90 -20.69
C THR A 127 -13.87 0.03 -19.58
N GLY A 128 -14.72 -0.47 -18.67
CA GLY A 128 -14.27 -1.33 -17.58
C GLY A 128 -13.54 -0.62 -16.42
N THR A 129 -13.24 0.68 -16.53
CA THR A 129 -12.72 1.50 -15.42
C THR A 129 -13.76 2.54 -14.97
N LEU A 130 -14.11 3.52 -15.81
CA LEU A 130 -15.19 4.47 -15.48
C LEU A 130 -16.59 3.85 -15.57
N THR A 131 -16.73 2.80 -16.39
CA THR A 131 -17.99 2.11 -16.62
C THR A 131 -17.92 0.69 -16.06
N MET A 132 -19.04 0.19 -15.53
CA MET A 132 -19.15 -1.17 -14.98
C MET A 132 -19.05 -2.28 -16.05
N ASN A 133 -18.65 -1.95 -17.29
CA ASN A 133 -18.69 -2.83 -18.46
C ASN A 133 -20.02 -3.60 -18.61
N GLN A 134 -21.10 -3.02 -18.09
CA GLN A 134 -22.45 -3.55 -18.14
C GLN A 134 -23.27 -2.61 -19.01
N MET A 135 -23.58 -3.08 -20.21
CA MET A 135 -24.42 -2.35 -21.15
C MET A 135 -25.85 -2.29 -20.60
N LYS A 136 -26.34 -1.07 -20.32
CA LYS A 136 -27.71 -0.83 -19.85
C LYS A 136 -28.43 0.08 -20.84
N VAL A 137 -29.67 -0.25 -21.18
CA VAL A 137 -30.53 0.59 -22.02
C VAL A 137 -31.00 1.78 -21.19
N THR A 138 -30.61 3.00 -21.59
CA THR A 138 -30.96 4.25 -20.88
C THR A 138 -32.17 4.95 -21.46
N LYS A 139 -32.37 4.83 -22.77
CA LYS A 139 -33.46 5.45 -23.52
C LYS A 139 -34.05 4.44 -24.48
N PHE A 140 -35.37 4.37 -24.55
CA PHE A 140 -36.10 3.55 -25.50
C PHE A 140 -37.03 4.45 -26.31
N TRP A 141 -37.00 4.30 -27.62
CA TRP A 141 -37.80 5.08 -28.56
C TRP A 141 -38.68 4.13 -29.35
N LEU A 142 -39.97 4.45 -29.42
CA LEU A 142 -40.92 3.75 -30.27
C LEU A 142 -41.56 4.80 -31.18
N GLY A 143 -41.25 4.75 -32.48
CA GLY A 143 -41.64 5.81 -33.41
C GLY A 143 -40.97 7.14 -33.03
N HIS A 144 -41.78 8.18 -32.80
CA HIS A 144 -41.30 9.52 -32.44
C HIS A 144 -41.27 9.78 -30.92
N ASP A 145 -41.78 8.85 -30.12
CA ASP A 145 -41.93 9.06 -28.67
C ASP A 145 -40.87 8.32 -27.86
N ASN A 146 -40.32 9.02 -26.86
CA ASN A 146 -39.41 8.42 -25.88
C ASN A 146 -40.22 7.83 -24.73
N ILE A 147 -40.20 6.50 -24.60
CA ILE A 147 -40.92 5.82 -23.53
C ILE A 147 -40.05 5.82 -22.27
N LYS A 148 -40.54 6.50 -21.23
CA LYS A 148 -39.93 6.49 -19.90
C LYS A 148 -40.19 5.15 -19.21
N LYS A 149 -39.29 4.80 -18.28
CA LYS A 149 -39.27 3.49 -17.61
C LYS A 149 -40.58 3.10 -16.93
N ASP A 150 -41.34 4.08 -16.48
CA ASP A 150 -42.55 3.88 -15.68
C ASP A 150 -43.80 3.59 -16.52
N GLN A 151 -43.74 3.73 -17.85
CA GLN A 151 -44.91 3.63 -18.75
C GLN A 151 -44.84 2.45 -19.75
N TYR A 152 -43.86 1.55 -19.63
CA TYR A 152 -43.66 0.46 -20.60
C TYR A 152 -44.90 -0.42 -20.83
N SER A 153 -45.65 -0.73 -19.77
CA SER A 153 -46.79 -1.65 -19.85
C SER A 153 -48.06 -1.04 -20.43
N GLN A 154 -48.16 0.29 -20.47
CA GLN A 154 -49.35 1.00 -20.97
C GLN A 154 -49.13 1.59 -22.37
N ALA A 155 -47.88 1.88 -22.73
CA ALA A 155 -47.54 2.52 -24.00
C ALA A 155 -47.27 1.53 -25.15
N ILE A 156 -47.04 0.24 -24.87
CA ILE A 156 -46.64 -0.75 -25.87
C ILE A 156 -47.81 -1.70 -26.17
N ALA A 157 -48.24 -1.77 -27.42
CA ALA A 157 -49.24 -2.74 -27.87
C ALA A 157 -48.75 -4.18 -27.68
N SER A 158 -49.66 -5.10 -27.34
CA SER A 158 -49.36 -6.53 -27.13
C SER A 158 -48.62 -7.17 -28.30
N ASP A 159 -49.00 -6.80 -29.52
CA ASP A 159 -48.44 -7.39 -30.75
C ASP A 159 -46.97 -6.96 -30.95
N LEU A 160 -46.64 -5.70 -30.61
CA LEU A 160 -45.26 -5.21 -30.63
C LEU A 160 -44.42 -5.88 -29.54
N LEU A 161 -44.99 -6.11 -28.36
CA LEU A 161 -44.30 -6.80 -27.29
C LEU A 161 -43.93 -8.24 -27.67
N GLU A 162 -44.84 -8.95 -28.37
CA GLU A 162 -44.56 -10.29 -28.90
C GLU A 162 -43.42 -10.26 -29.93
N LEU A 163 -43.43 -9.30 -30.86
CA LEU A 163 -42.35 -9.14 -31.84
C LEU A 163 -41.00 -8.81 -31.19
N PHE A 164 -40.99 -7.98 -30.13
CA PHE A 164 -39.77 -7.69 -29.37
C PHE A 164 -39.27 -8.93 -28.63
N HIS A 165 -40.15 -9.67 -27.96
CA HIS A 165 -39.77 -10.92 -27.28
C HIS A 165 -39.21 -11.94 -28.27
N GLN A 166 -39.80 -12.03 -29.46
CA GLN A 166 -39.31 -12.87 -30.55
C GLN A 166 -37.91 -12.43 -30.99
N GLY A 167 -37.73 -11.16 -31.33
CA GLY A 167 -36.45 -10.63 -31.81
C GLY A 167 -35.33 -10.71 -30.77
N ILE A 168 -35.63 -10.46 -29.48
CA ILE A 168 -34.67 -10.56 -28.38
C ILE A 168 -34.34 -12.03 -28.07
N GLY A 169 -35.36 -12.89 -27.95
CA GLY A 169 -35.19 -14.30 -27.59
C GLY A 169 -34.37 -15.09 -28.63
N PHE A 170 -34.46 -14.74 -29.91
CA PHE A 170 -33.65 -15.38 -30.95
C PHE A 170 -32.25 -14.78 -31.13
N ASN A 171 -32.01 -13.57 -30.64
CA ASN A 171 -30.74 -12.86 -30.83
C ASN A 171 -29.86 -12.86 -29.57
N THR A 172 -30.39 -13.25 -28.41
CA THR A 172 -29.66 -13.22 -27.13
C THR A 172 -29.96 -14.48 -26.34
N ALA A 173 -28.90 -15.14 -25.87
CA ALA A 173 -29.00 -16.42 -25.16
C ALA A 173 -29.37 -16.29 -23.67
N ASP A 174 -29.35 -15.07 -23.11
CA ASP A 174 -29.22 -14.86 -21.66
C ASP A 174 -30.25 -13.86 -21.07
N LEU A 175 -31.36 -13.61 -21.76
CA LEU A 175 -32.51 -13.01 -21.09
C LEU A 175 -33.37 -14.12 -20.51
N SER A 176 -33.90 -13.90 -19.30
CA SER A 176 -34.93 -14.69 -18.61
C SER A 176 -36.28 -14.66 -19.33
N LEU A 177 -36.25 -14.86 -20.65
CA LEU A 177 -37.36 -15.12 -21.52
C LEU A 177 -37.47 -16.63 -21.68
N ASP A 178 -38.69 -17.12 -21.80
CA ASP A 178 -38.99 -18.55 -21.97
C ASP A 178 -38.68 -18.98 -23.41
N ILE A 179 -37.37 -19.03 -23.75
CA ILE A 179 -36.82 -19.32 -25.08
C ILE A 179 -37.37 -20.65 -25.62
N GLU A 180 -37.65 -21.60 -24.73
CA GLU A 180 -38.18 -22.93 -25.06
C GLU A 180 -39.60 -22.86 -25.62
N LYS A 181 -40.44 -21.90 -25.19
CA LYS A 181 -41.75 -21.66 -25.82
C LYS A 181 -41.60 -21.09 -27.23
N LEU A 182 -40.66 -20.18 -27.45
CA LEU A 182 -40.41 -19.59 -28.76
C LEU A 182 -39.88 -20.62 -29.76
N LYS A 183 -38.95 -21.48 -29.36
CA LYS A 183 -38.40 -22.55 -30.21
C LYS A 183 -39.44 -23.59 -30.65
N ARG A 184 -40.50 -23.81 -29.87
CA ARG A 184 -41.59 -24.74 -30.24
C ARG A 184 -42.46 -24.19 -31.36
N ASN A 185 -42.69 -22.88 -31.37
CA ASN A 185 -43.64 -22.25 -32.30
C ASN A 185 -42.98 -21.72 -33.58
N TYR A 186 -41.66 -21.52 -33.56
CA TYR A 186 -40.91 -20.89 -34.64
C TYR A 186 -39.68 -21.72 -35.03
N THR A 187 -39.46 -21.87 -36.33
CA THR A 187 -38.29 -22.54 -36.90
C THR A 187 -37.34 -21.50 -37.48
N ILE A 188 -36.05 -21.57 -37.14
CA ILE A 188 -35.03 -20.69 -37.70
C ILE A 188 -34.70 -21.16 -39.11
N ILE A 189 -34.87 -20.29 -40.11
CA ILE A 189 -34.50 -20.59 -41.51
C ILE A 189 -33.06 -20.12 -41.77
N HIS A 190 -32.74 -18.88 -41.39
CA HIS A 190 -31.46 -18.27 -41.71
C HIS A 190 -31.04 -17.27 -40.63
N VAL A 191 -29.76 -17.28 -40.27
CA VAL A 191 -29.15 -16.34 -39.32
C VAL A 191 -28.02 -15.60 -40.03
N GLU A 192 -28.09 -14.27 -40.09
CA GLU A 192 -26.96 -13.43 -40.48
C GLU A 192 -26.30 -12.87 -39.21
N THR A 193 -25.10 -13.36 -38.90
CA THR A 193 -24.29 -12.86 -37.78
C THR A 193 -23.84 -11.42 -38.02
N PHE A 194 -23.42 -10.75 -36.94
CA PHE A 194 -23.00 -9.34 -37.04
C PHE A 194 -21.85 -9.16 -38.02
N ASN A 195 -22.07 -8.33 -39.04
CA ASN A 195 -21.07 -7.97 -40.02
C ASN A 195 -20.61 -6.53 -39.80
N SER A 196 -19.32 -6.32 -39.53
CA SER A 196 -18.75 -4.99 -39.26
C SER A 196 -18.87 -4.01 -40.43
N LYS A 197 -18.91 -4.49 -41.69
CA LYS A 197 -19.10 -3.63 -42.87
C LYS A 197 -20.55 -3.15 -42.99
N LYS A 198 -21.50 -4.06 -42.77
CA LYS A 198 -22.94 -3.75 -42.83
C LYS A 198 -23.50 -3.18 -41.52
N LYS A 199 -22.72 -3.22 -40.43
CA LYS A 199 -23.08 -2.84 -39.04
C LYS A 199 -24.44 -3.41 -38.58
N ARG A 200 -24.78 -4.62 -39.02
CA ARG A 200 -26.07 -5.26 -38.71
C ARG A 200 -25.95 -6.76 -38.57
N SER A 201 -26.91 -7.34 -37.88
CA SER A 201 -27.18 -8.77 -37.75
C SER A 201 -28.68 -8.99 -37.92
N GLY A 202 -29.11 -10.19 -38.32
CA GLY A 202 -30.52 -10.47 -38.46
C GLY A 202 -30.83 -11.96 -38.45
N ILE A 203 -32.11 -12.28 -38.27
CA ILE A 203 -32.62 -13.64 -38.29
C ILE A 203 -33.93 -13.71 -39.06
N LEU A 204 -34.04 -14.72 -39.91
CA LEU A 204 -35.25 -15.12 -40.61
C LEU A 204 -35.80 -16.37 -39.93
N ILE A 205 -37.03 -16.26 -39.45
CA ILE A 205 -37.74 -17.32 -38.74
C ILE A 205 -39.10 -17.55 -39.39
N LYS A 206 -39.61 -18.77 -39.26
CA LYS A 206 -40.88 -19.21 -39.82
C LYS A 206 -41.81 -19.65 -38.71
N LYS A 207 -43.00 -19.07 -38.64
CA LYS A 207 -44.05 -19.50 -37.71
C LYS A 207 -44.64 -20.82 -38.18
N GLN A 208 -44.68 -21.82 -37.30
CA GLN A 208 -45.15 -23.16 -37.68
C GLN A 208 -46.67 -23.22 -37.90
N VAL A 209 -47.43 -22.40 -37.15
CA VAL A 209 -48.90 -22.41 -37.20
C VAL A 209 -49.42 -21.80 -38.51
N ASP A 210 -48.94 -20.61 -38.87
CA ASP A 210 -49.48 -19.84 -40.00
C ASP A 210 -48.58 -19.88 -41.25
N ASN A 211 -47.47 -20.61 -41.19
CA ASN A 211 -46.47 -20.70 -42.26
C ASN A 211 -45.87 -19.33 -42.68
N THR A 212 -46.01 -18.30 -41.83
CA THR A 212 -45.53 -16.93 -42.08
C THR A 212 -44.04 -16.78 -41.80
N ASN A 213 -43.37 -15.96 -42.60
CA ASN A 213 -41.95 -15.65 -42.44
C ASN A 213 -41.81 -14.31 -41.71
N HIS A 214 -41.08 -14.30 -40.59
CA HIS A 214 -40.75 -13.09 -39.83
C HIS A 214 -39.25 -12.83 -39.96
N VAL A 215 -38.88 -11.58 -40.19
CA VAL A 215 -37.47 -11.16 -40.29
C VAL A 215 -37.19 -10.12 -39.22
N HIS A 216 -36.18 -10.38 -38.39
CA HIS A 216 -35.74 -9.47 -37.35
C HIS A 216 -34.34 -8.97 -37.67
N TRP A 217 -34.15 -7.66 -37.69
CA TRP A 217 -32.85 -7.02 -37.90
C TRP A 217 -32.45 -6.21 -36.67
N LYS A 218 -31.17 -6.22 -36.35
CA LYS A 218 -30.54 -5.36 -35.35
C LYS A 218 -29.31 -4.72 -35.98
N GLY A 219 -29.17 -3.41 -35.85
CA GLY A 219 -28.04 -2.68 -36.40
C GLY A 219 -27.90 -1.29 -35.83
N ALA A 220 -26.95 -0.55 -36.38
CA ALA A 220 -26.82 0.87 -36.11
C ALA A 220 -28.02 1.64 -36.69
N ALA A 221 -28.53 2.63 -35.97
CA ALA A 221 -29.76 3.34 -36.35
C ALA A 221 -29.64 4.04 -37.71
N GLU A 222 -28.43 4.42 -38.11
CA GLU A 222 -28.15 5.04 -39.41
C GLU A 222 -28.16 4.05 -40.60
N MET A 223 -28.28 2.75 -40.34
CA MET A 223 -28.20 1.69 -41.35
C MET A 223 -29.55 0.96 -41.57
N CYS A 224 -30.57 1.32 -40.81
CA CYS A 224 -31.93 0.79 -40.88
C CYS A 224 -32.88 1.86 -41.42
#